data_AF-A0A2M7X3K0-F1
#
_entry.id   AF-A0A2M7X3K0-F1
#
_cell.length_a   1.000
_cell.length_b   1.000
_cell.length_c   1.000
_cell.angle_alpha   90.00
_cell.angle_beta   90.00
_cell.angle_gamma   90.00
#
_symmetry.space_group_name_H-M   'P 1'
#
loop_
_entity.id
_entity.type
_entity.pdbx_description
1 polymer ?
#
loop_
_entity_poly.entity_id
_entity_poly.type
_entity_poly.pdbx_seq_one_letter_code
_entity_poly.pdbx_strand_id
1 'polypeptide(L)' 'GDINLPVDLPVGASVQIAVSTSIRADAEPFNSNTASIALPVDRGDPDLLDNSATDSDASGMFADGLEDLPPQ' A
#
# COMPACT_ATOMS: atom_id res chain seq x y z
N GLY A 1 4.44 7.75 7.14
CA GLY A 1 5.12 7.09 8.26
C GLY A 1 5.76 5.90 7.62
N ASP A 2 7.06 5.97 7.40
CA ASP A 2 7.66 5.25 6.28
C ASP A 2 8.62 4.18 6.81
N ILE A 3 8.58 3.00 6.18
CA ILE A 3 9.52 1.93 6.48
C ILE A 3 10.72 2.11 5.55
N ASN A 4 11.83 2.61 6.10
CA ASN A 4 13.09 2.70 5.39
C ASN A 4 14.01 1.54 5.81
N LEU A 5 13.92 0.42 5.09
CA LEU A 5 14.61 -0.83 5.43
C LEU A 5 15.61 -1.22 4.32
N PRO A 6 16.92 -1.04 4.53
CA PRO A 6 17.92 -1.60 3.63
C PRO A 6 17.94 -3.14 3.78
N VAL A 7 17.89 -3.85 2.66
CA VAL A 7 17.83 -5.31 2.61
C VAL A 7 18.73 -5.81 1.47
N ASP A 8 19.57 -6.80 1.76
CA ASP A 8 20.39 -7.50 0.76
C ASP A 8 19.66 -8.77 0.29
N LEU A 9 19.17 -8.76 -0.94
CA LEU A 9 18.50 -9.91 -1.56
C LEU A 9 19.45 -10.66 -2.52
N PRO A 10 19.76 -11.94 -2.28
CA PRO A 10 20.40 -12.78 -3.29
C PRO A 10 19.45 -13.05 -4.47
N VAL A 11 20.01 -13.48 -5.61
CA VAL A 11 19.23 -13.76 -6.83
C VAL A 11 18.11 -14.76 -6.55
N GLY A 12 16.88 -14.39 -6.91
CA GLY A 12 15.68 -15.21 -6.73
C GLY A 12 15.09 -15.22 -5.32
N ALA A 13 15.67 -14.47 -4.37
CA ALA A 13 15.10 -14.31 -3.03
C ALA A 13 13.93 -13.32 -3.02
N SER A 14 13.06 -13.46 -2.03
CA SER A 14 11.94 -12.55 -1.77
C SER A 14 11.95 -12.08 -0.31
N VAL A 15 11.38 -10.90 -0.08
CA VAL A 15 11.17 -10.32 1.25
C VAL A 15 9.69 -9.96 1.37
N GLN A 16 9.12 -10.24 2.53
CA GLN A 16 7.76 -9.86 2.88
C GLN A 16 7.81 -8.84 4.02
N ILE A 17 7.17 -7.68 3.83
CA ILE A 17 7.04 -6.63 4.84
C ILE A 17 5.57 -6.56 5.25
N ALA A 18 5.30 -6.79 6.55
CA ALA A 18 3.95 -6.71 7.10
C ALA A 18 3.81 -5.48 8.00
N VAL A 19 2.76 -4.70 7.77
CA VAL A 19 2.42 -3.52 8.58
C VAL A 19 1.05 -3.75 9.19
N SER A 20 0.95 -3.61 10.51
CA SER A 20 -0.33 -3.68 11.23
C SER A 20 -0.61 -2.32 11.85
N THR A 21 -1.71 -1.70 11.45
CA THR A 21 -2.16 -0.41 11.97
C THR A 21 -3.67 -0.43 12.24
N SER A 22 -4.12 0.34 13.22
CA SER A 22 -5.56 0.55 13.44
C SER A 22 -6.05 1.65 12.53
N ILE A 23 -7.00 1.32 11.66
CA ILE A 23 -7.69 2.28 10.80
C ILE A 23 -8.99 2.74 11.45
N ARG A 24 -9.34 4.01 11.26
CA ARG A 24 -10.65 4.54 11.64
C ARG A 24 -11.65 4.19 10.54
N ALA A 25 -12.76 3.56 10.90
CA ALA A 25 -13.75 3.08 9.93
C ALA A 25 -14.58 4.24 9.31
N ASP A 26 -14.59 5.40 9.94
CA ASP A 26 -15.47 6.53 9.64
C ASP A 26 -14.83 7.60 8.72
N ALA A 27 -13.54 7.49 8.38
CA ALA A 27 -12.80 8.63 7.85
C ALA A 27 -12.35 8.55 6.38
N GLU A 28 -12.18 7.37 5.79
CA GLU A 28 -11.66 7.28 4.41
C GLU A 28 -12.29 6.15 3.58
N PRO A 29 -12.63 6.39 2.30
CA PRO A 29 -13.17 5.35 1.42
C PRO A 29 -12.14 4.28 1.05
N PHE A 30 -10.83 4.57 1.15
CA PHE A 30 -9.74 3.66 0.81
C PHE A 30 -8.53 3.84 1.72
N ASN A 31 -7.87 2.72 2.08
CA ASN A 31 -6.51 2.69 2.61
C ASN A 31 -5.57 2.23 1.52
N SER A 32 -4.52 2.99 1.25
CA SER A 32 -3.52 2.64 0.23
C SER A 32 -2.13 2.53 0.85
N ASN A 33 -1.35 1.57 0.37
CA ASN A 33 0.06 1.41 0.69
C ASN A 33 0.87 1.27 -0.59
N THR A 34 2.00 1.97 -0.66
CA THR A 34 2.96 1.86 -1.76
C THR A 34 4.29 1.36 -1.22
N ALA A 35 4.77 0.24 -1.76
CA ALA A 35 6.13 -0.24 -1.56
C ALA A 35 6.99 0.16 -2.76
N SER A 36 8.16 0.75 -2.50
CA SER A 36 9.12 1.11 -3.54
C SER A 36 10.52 0.63 -3.15
N ILE A 37 11.27 0.13 -4.14
CA ILE A 37 12.66 -0.31 -3.99
C ILE A 37 13.56 0.73 -4.64
N ALA A 38 14.57 1.18 -3.90
CA ALA A 38 15.64 2.01 -4.43
C ALA A 38 16.91 1.18 -4.58
N LEU A 39 17.52 1.22 -5.76
CA LEU A 39 18.74 0.46 -6.06
C LEU A 39 19.97 1.10 -5.42
N PRO A 40 20.98 0.29 -5.04
CA PRO A 40 22.32 0.79 -4.79
C PRO A 40 22.89 1.47 -6.04
N VAL A 41 23.68 2.54 -5.85
CA VAL A 41 24.25 3.41 -6.91
C VAL A 41 25.02 2.66 -8.01
N ASP A 42 25.47 1.42 -7.77
CA ASP A 42 26.34 0.66 -8.67
C ASP A 42 25.73 -0.66 -9.20
N ARG A 43 24.43 -0.90 -8.96
CA ARG A 43 23.68 -2.04 -9.52
C ARG A 43 22.52 -1.50 -10.37
N GLY A 44 22.61 -1.71 -11.68
CA GLY A 44 21.53 -1.38 -12.59
C GLY A 44 20.43 -2.44 -12.54
N ASP A 45 19.20 -2.00 -12.35
CA ASP A 45 18.02 -2.83 -12.57
C ASP A 45 17.68 -2.85 -14.07
N PRO A 46 17.56 -4.03 -14.70
CA PRO A 46 17.14 -4.15 -16.09
C PRO A 46 15.73 -3.59 -16.36
N ASP A 47 14.83 -3.59 -15.37
CA ASP A 47 13.47 -3.09 -15.50
C ASP A 47 13.13 -2.10 -14.37
N LEU A 48 13.30 -0.81 -14.65
CA LEU A 48 13.01 0.23 -13.66
C LEU A 48 11.52 0.37 -13.32
N LEU A 49 10.63 -0.26 -14.10
CA LEU A 49 9.18 -0.12 -13.94
C LEU A 49 8.60 -1.07 -12.90
N ASP A 50 9.32 -2.12 -12.50
CA ASP A 50 8.84 -3.13 -11.53
C ASP A 50 9.25 -2.84 -10.07
N ASN A 51 10.00 -1.76 -9.83
CA ASN A 51 10.49 -1.36 -8.50
C ASN A 51 9.43 -0.72 -7.58
N SER A 52 8.17 -0.68 -7.98
CA SER A 52 7.11 -0.09 -7.17
C SER A 52 5.79 -0.85 -7.30
N ALA A 53 5.13 -1.09 -6.17
CA ALA A 53 3.80 -1.70 -6.11
C ALA A 53 2.90 -0.91 -5.16
N THR A 54 1.65 -0.66 -5.60
CA THR A 54 0.62 -0.03 -4.78
C THR A 54 -0.53 -1.01 -4.58
N ASP A 55 -0.93 -1.17 -3.33
CA ASP A 55 -2.11 -1.93 -2.93
C ASP A 55 -3.12 -0.99 -2.26
N SER A 56 -4.42 -1.21 -2.49
CA SER A 56 -5.50 -0.33 -2.02
C SER A 56 -6.71 -1.14 -1.59
N ASP A 57 -7.07 -1.03 -0.32
CA ASP A 57 -8.26 -1.64 0.26
C ASP A 57 -9.37 -0.61 0.46
N ALA A 58 -10.61 -0.97 0.12
CA ALA A 58 -11.77 -0.13 0.41
C ALA A 58 -12.14 -0.25 1.89
N SER A 59 -12.29 0.88 2.57
CA SER A 59 -12.63 0.96 4.01
C SER A 59 -13.79 1.90 4.26
N GLY A 60 -14.84 1.82 3.46
CA GLY A 60 -15.93 2.81 3.54
C GLY A 60 -17.28 2.33 3.04
N MET A 61 -17.55 1.03 3.04
CA MET A 61 -18.90 0.52 2.75
C MET A 61 -19.78 0.59 4.01
N PHE A 62 -19.88 1.77 4.63
CA PHE A 62 -20.95 2.07 5.60
C PHE A 62 -22.10 2.85 4.96
N ALA A 63 -21.98 3.26 3.69
CA ALA A 63 -23.13 3.69 2.90
C ALA A 63 -23.93 2.45 2.48
N ASP A 64 -24.67 1.87 3.42
CA ASP A 64 -25.88 1.15 3.01
C ASP A 64 -26.80 2.22 2.38
N GLY A 65 -27.41 1.93 1.24
CA GLY A 65 -28.14 2.93 0.46
C GLY A 65 -29.44 3.42 1.11
N LEU A 66 -29.57 3.42 2.44
CA LEU A 66 -30.78 3.77 3.17
C LEU A 66 -30.77 5.20 3.73
N GLU A 67 -29.66 5.94 3.63
CA GLU A 67 -29.51 7.27 4.25
C GLU A 67 -29.71 8.46 3.29
N ASP A 68 -29.89 8.23 1.98
CA ASP A 68 -30.13 9.28 0.97
C ASP A 68 -31.62 9.44 0.57
N LEU A 69 -32.55 9.03 1.45
CA LEU A 69 -33.97 9.31 1.22
C LEU A 69 -34.28 10.77 1.61
N PRO A 70 -34.87 11.57 0.71
CA PRO A 70 -35.32 12.91 1.09
C PRO A 70 -36.38 12.81 2.21
N PRO A 71 -36.44 13.79 3.13
CA PRO A 71 -37.41 13.79 4.21
C PRO A 71 -38.84 13.76 3.62
N GLN A 72 -39.66 12.83 4.12
CA GLN A 72 -41.10 12.75 3.80
C GLN A 72 -41.87 13.90 4.43
#